data_AF-A0A520A0S0-F1
#
_entry.id   AF-A0A520A0S0-F1
#
_cell.length_a   1.000
_cell.length_b   1.000
_cell.length_c   1.000
_cell.angle_alpha   90.00
_cell.angle_beta   90.00
_cell.angle_gamma   90.00
#
_symmetry.space_group_name_H-M   'P 1'
#
loop_
_entity.id
_entity.type
_entity.pdbx_description
1 polymer ?
#
loop_
_entity_poly.entity_id
_entity_poly.type
_entity_poly.pdbx_seq_one_letter_code
_entity_poly.pdbx_strand_id
1 'polypeptide(L)'
;ITDATNILLGNKDAATNYFKRVTTAQLMEKFSPVITNSLSKVGATKYWTDAATAYNKIPLVKPVNTNLSNYVAEKAIDGMFIQVAQEELKIRDNIGARSTGLLQKVFGYADTKK
;
A
#
# COMPACT_ATOMS: atom_id res chain seq x y z
N ILE A 1 2.74 -1.14 24.29
CA ILE A 1 3.71 -0.03 24.42
C ILE A 1 4.87 -0.19 23.44
N THR A 2 5.47 -1.39 23.32
CA THR A 2 6.58 -1.69 22.40
C THR A 2 6.32 -1.30 20.94
N ASP A 3 5.13 -1.59 20.39
CA ASP A 3 4.79 -1.23 19.02
C ASP A 3 4.78 0.29 18.77
N ALA A 4 4.22 1.07 19.69
CA ALA A 4 4.18 2.53 19.54
C ALA A 4 5.59 3.14 19.59
N THR A 5 6.47 2.61 20.47
CA THR A 5 7.87 3.02 20.53
C THR A 5 8.61 2.66 19.24
N ASN A 6 8.41 1.44 18.72
CA ASN A 6 9.05 0.99 17.48
C ASN A 6 8.54 1.78 16.25
N ILE A 7 7.25 2.14 16.23
CA ILE A 7 6.69 3.01 15.19
C ILE A 7 7.32 4.40 15.27
N LEU A 8 7.42 4.99 16.47
CA LEU A 8 7.88 6.36 16.62
C LEU A 8 9.40 6.49 16.41
N LEU A 9 10.18 5.63 17.06
CA LEU A 9 11.65 5.70 17.10
C LEU A 9 12.35 4.76 16.10
N GLY A 10 11.59 3.98 15.33
CA GLY A 10 12.13 3.10 14.30
C GLY A 10 12.57 3.84 13.03
N ASN A 11 12.75 3.07 11.95
CA ASN A 11 13.11 3.57 10.64
C ASN A 11 12.12 4.63 10.11
N LYS A 12 12.53 5.36 9.07
CA LYS A 12 11.75 6.47 8.50
C LYS A 12 10.38 6.04 7.95
N ASP A 13 10.16 4.76 7.72
CA ASP A 13 8.94 4.14 7.21
C ASP A 13 8.29 3.18 8.23
N ALA A 14 8.66 3.25 9.52
CA ALA A 14 8.22 2.31 10.55
C ALA A 14 6.69 2.32 10.74
N ALA A 15 6.04 3.48 10.66
CA ALA A 15 4.59 3.57 10.75
C ALA A 15 3.93 2.95 9.51
N THR A 16 4.46 3.24 8.33
CA THR A 16 3.98 2.67 7.05
C THR A 16 4.07 1.15 7.07
N ASN A 17 5.21 0.59 7.46
CA ASN A 17 5.42 -0.85 7.51
C ASN A 17 4.49 -1.53 8.52
N TYR A 18 4.26 -0.89 9.68
CA TYR A 18 3.28 -1.36 10.64
C TYR A 18 1.88 -1.39 10.03
N PHE A 19 1.42 -0.28 9.44
CA PHE A 19 0.09 -0.21 8.84
C PHE A 19 -0.07 -1.18 7.67
N LYS A 20 0.94 -1.32 6.82
CA LYS A 20 0.95 -2.30 5.74
C LYS A 20 0.72 -3.70 6.29
N ARG A 21 1.43 -4.10 7.33
CA ARG A 21 1.28 -5.44 7.93
C ARG A 21 -0.10 -5.67 8.54
N VAL A 22 -0.65 -4.69 9.26
CA VAL A 22 -1.88 -4.90 10.05
C VAL A 22 -3.18 -4.58 9.30
N THR A 23 -3.13 -3.83 8.20
CA THR A 23 -4.33 -3.37 7.49
C THR A 23 -4.50 -3.94 6.07
N THR A 24 -3.43 -4.47 5.44
CA THR A 24 -3.50 -4.91 4.02
C THR A 24 -4.63 -5.90 3.75
N ALA A 25 -4.87 -6.86 4.65
CA ALA A 25 -5.96 -7.84 4.48
C ALA A 25 -7.35 -7.17 4.45
N GLN A 26 -7.60 -6.25 5.37
CA GLN A 26 -8.87 -5.52 5.44
C GLN A 26 -9.02 -4.57 4.25
N LEU A 27 -7.93 -3.92 3.84
CA LEU A 27 -7.93 -3.06 2.64
C LEU A 27 -8.24 -3.87 1.38
N MET A 28 -7.64 -5.06 1.21
CA MET A 28 -7.95 -5.95 0.10
C MET A 28 -9.44 -6.32 0.07
N GLU A 29 -10.03 -6.66 1.20
CA GLU A 29 -11.45 -6.97 1.31
C GLU A 29 -12.34 -5.80 0.85
N LYS A 30 -12.00 -4.57 1.26
CA LYS A 30 -12.80 -3.38 0.93
C LYS A 30 -12.56 -2.86 -0.49
N PHE A 31 -11.36 -2.98 -1.02
CA PHE A 31 -10.99 -2.40 -2.31
C PHE A 31 -11.28 -3.35 -3.48
N SER A 32 -11.19 -4.67 -3.27
CA SER A 32 -11.38 -5.66 -4.35
C SER A 32 -12.72 -5.52 -5.09
N PRO A 33 -13.88 -5.30 -4.41
CA PRO A 33 -15.15 -5.10 -5.11
C PRO A 33 -15.17 -3.83 -5.97
N VAL A 34 -14.57 -2.74 -5.47
CA VAL A 34 -14.52 -1.45 -6.17
C VAL A 34 -13.65 -1.56 -7.44
N ILE A 35 -12.48 -2.20 -7.31
CA ILE A 35 -11.56 -2.47 -8.43
C ILE A 35 -12.25 -3.37 -9.47
N THR A 36 -12.84 -4.47 -9.01
CA THR A 36 -13.53 -5.43 -9.89
C THR A 36 -14.65 -4.77 -10.67
N ASN A 37 -15.49 -3.96 -10.01
CA ASN A 37 -16.57 -3.23 -10.67
C ASN A 37 -16.02 -2.22 -11.69
N SER A 38 -14.94 -1.51 -11.37
CA SER A 38 -14.34 -0.52 -12.26
C SER A 38 -13.72 -1.17 -13.51
N LEU A 39 -13.01 -2.28 -13.35
CA LEU A 39 -12.42 -3.03 -14.47
C LEU A 39 -13.48 -3.72 -15.32
N SER A 40 -14.55 -4.24 -14.69
CA SER A 40 -15.62 -4.94 -15.41
C SER A 40 -16.45 -3.98 -16.26
N LYS A 41 -16.66 -2.73 -15.82
CA LYS A 41 -17.34 -1.68 -16.60
C LYS A 41 -16.70 -1.42 -17.96
N VAL A 42 -15.38 -1.58 -18.06
CA VAL A 42 -14.61 -1.37 -19.30
C VAL A 42 -14.25 -2.69 -19.98
N GLY A 43 -14.78 -3.83 -19.49
CA GLY A 43 -14.50 -5.16 -20.04
C GLY A 43 -13.07 -5.66 -19.81
N ALA A 44 -12.24 -4.96 -19.04
CA ALA A 44 -10.82 -5.27 -18.88
C ALA A 44 -10.59 -6.66 -18.28
N THR A 45 -11.43 -7.08 -17.33
CA THR A 45 -11.36 -8.42 -16.71
C THR A 45 -11.51 -9.53 -17.73
N LYS A 46 -12.47 -9.39 -18.66
CA LYS A 46 -12.72 -10.36 -19.73
C LYS A 46 -11.55 -10.43 -20.71
N TYR A 47 -11.20 -9.30 -21.31
CA TYR A 47 -10.17 -9.25 -22.35
C TYR A 47 -8.79 -9.70 -21.83
N TRP A 48 -8.44 -9.32 -20.60
CA TRP A 48 -7.22 -9.80 -19.97
C TRP A 48 -7.26 -11.31 -19.72
N THR A 49 -8.36 -11.85 -19.20
CA THR A 49 -8.47 -13.29 -18.93
C THR A 49 -8.30 -14.10 -20.21
N ASP A 50 -8.93 -13.68 -21.31
CA ASP A 50 -8.82 -14.36 -22.61
C ASP A 50 -7.38 -14.34 -23.13
N ALA A 51 -6.74 -13.16 -23.13
CA ALA A 51 -5.37 -12.98 -23.60
C ALA A 51 -4.35 -13.72 -22.72
N ALA A 52 -4.44 -13.57 -21.39
CA ALA A 52 -3.56 -14.22 -20.43
C ALA A 52 -3.69 -15.75 -20.48
N THR A 53 -4.90 -16.27 -20.64
CA THR A 53 -5.13 -17.71 -20.79
C THR A 53 -4.52 -18.24 -22.08
N ALA A 54 -4.63 -17.51 -23.19
CA ALA A 54 -3.98 -17.88 -24.44
C ALA A 54 -2.45 -17.85 -24.32
N TYR A 55 -1.90 -16.79 -23.73
CA TYR A 55 -0.46 -16.64 -23.49
C TYR A 55 0.10 -17.78 -22.61
N ASN A 56 -0.60 -18.14 -21.54
CA ASN A 56 -0.18 -19.19 -20.61
C ASN A 56 -0.16 -20.61 -21.23
N LYS A 57 -0.73 -20.81 -22.42
CA LYS A 57 -0.67 -22.09 -23.16
C LYS A 57 0.62 -22.25 -23.97
N ILE A 58 1.40 -21.20 -24.15
CA ILE A 58 2.64 -21.25 -24.93
C ILE A 58 3.71 -21.99 -24.09
N PRO A 59 4.33 -23.06 -24.61
CA PRO A 59 5.41 -23.74 -23.88
C PRO A 59 6.59 -22.80 -23.60
N LEU A 60 7.30 -23.04 -22.50
CA LEU A 60 8.53 -22.32 -22.09
C LEU A 60 8.35 -20.83 -21.73
N VAL A 61 7.11 -20.31 -21.65
CA VAL A 61 6.86 -18.96 -21.11
C VAL A 61 6.65 -18.98 -19.60
N LYS A 62 6.93 -17.86 -18.94
CA LYS A 62 6.56 -17.66 -17.52
C LYS A 62 5.07 -17.35 -17.42
N PRO A 63 4.25 -18.15 -16.71
CA PRO A 63 2.83 -17.89 -16.58
C PRO A 63 2.52 -16.52 -15.95
N VAL A 64 1.48 -15.87 -16.43
CA VAL A 64 0.94 -14.62 -15.87
C VAL A 64 -0.37 -14.88 -15.12
N ASN A 65 -0.68 -14.02 -14.15
CA ASN A 65 -1.93 -14.11 -13.39
C ASN A 65 -3.12 -13.73 -14.28
N THR A 66 -4.11 -14.61 -14.40
CA THR A 66 -5.34 -14.38 -15.16
C THR A 66 -6.36 -13.52 -14.41
N ASN A 67 -6.27 -13.45 -13.07
CA ASN A 67 -7.13 -12.60 -12.26
C ASN A 67 -6.60 -11.16 -12.21
N LEU A 68 -7.00 -10.37 -13.21
CA LEU A 68 -6.65 -8.95 -13.31
C LEU A 68 -7.08 -8.16 -12.07
N SER A 69 -8.29 -8.41 -11.56
CA SER A 69 -8.85 -7.66 -10.44
C SER A 69 -7.99 -7.78 -9.19
N ASN A 70 -7.58 -9.01 -8.83
CA ASN A 70 -6.73 -9.22 -7.67
C ASN A 70 -5.37 -8.54 -7.85
N TYR A 71 -4.74 -8.70 -9.02
CA TYR A 71 -3.45 -8.07 -9.30
C TYR A 71 -3.51 -6.54 -9.21
N VAL A 72 -4.53 -5.92 -9.80
CA VAL A 72 -4.70 -4.46 -9.76
C VAL A 72 -5.02 -3.99 -8.34
N ALA A 73 -5.81 -4.74 -7.56
CA ALA A 73 -6.09 -4.41 -6.16
C ALA A 73 -4.82 -4.43 -5.30
N GLU A 74 -3.97 -5.46 -5.44
CA GLU A 74 -2.67 -5.54 -4.77
C GLU A 74 -1.79 -4.33 -5.15
N LYS A 75 -1.70 -4.01 -6.44
CA LYS A 75 -0.90 -2.87 -6.93
C LYS A 75 -1.44 -1.52 -6.49
N ALA A 76 -2.76 -1.36 -6.39
CA ALA A 76 -3.37 -0.14 -5.87
C ALA A 76 -3.03 0.06 -4.39
N ILE A 77 -3.10 -0.99 -3.58
CA ILE A 77 -2.74 -0.93 -2.16
C ILE A 77 -1.24 -0.70 -1.98
N ASP A 78 -0.39 -1.37 -2.76
CA ASP A 78 1.05 -1.09 -2.76
C ASP A 78 1.33 0.38 -3.10
N GLY A 79 0.70 0.91 -4.15
CA GLY A 79 0.82 2.31 -4.54
C GLY A 79 0.34 3.28 -3.45
N MET A 80 -0.75 2.95 -2.77
CA MET A 80 -1.23 3.72 -1.62
C MET A 80 -0.18 3.78 -0.51
N PHE A 81 0.46 2.65 -0.17
CA PHE A 81 1.50 2.64 0.86
C PHE A 81 2.78 3.37 0.44
N ILE A 82 3.10 3.45 -0.86
CA ILE A 82 4.17 4.32 -1.35
C ILE A 82 3.86 5.79 -1.00
N GLN A 83 2.62 6.24 -1.19
CA GLN A 83 2.22 7.60 -0.84
C GLN A 83 2.23 7.84 0.67
N VAL A 84 1.77 6.86 1.46
CA VAL A 84 1.84 6.93 2.94
C VAL A 84 3.29 7.03 3.42
N ALA A 85 4.21 6.24 2.85
CA ALA A 85 5.64 6.31 3.17
C ALA A 85 6.24 7.68 2.89
N GLN A 86 5.87 8.28 1.74
CA GLN A 86 6.31 9.62 1.38
C GLN A 86 5.79 10.68 2.37
N GLU A 87 4.55 10.56 2.82
CA GLU A 87 3.99 11.49 3.80
C GLU A 87 4.59 11.30 5.20
N GLU A 88 4.81 10.05 5.63
CA GLU A 88 5.52 9.75 6.87
C GLU A 88 6.93 10.36 6.85
N LEU A 89 7.65 10.21 5.74
CA LEU A 89 8.99 10.78 5.56
C LEU A 89 8.97 12.31 5.72
N LYS A 90 7.99 13.00 5.11
CA LYS A 90 7.84 14.46 5.27
C LYS A 90 7.60 14.84 6.73
N ILE A 91 6.71 14.14 7.44
CA ILE A 91 6.40 14.41 8.85
C ILE A 91 7.65 14.23 9.74
N ARG A 92 8.48 13.22 9.43
CA ARG A 92 9.71 12.95 10.17
C ARG A 92 10.80 13.98 9.89
N ASP A 93 11.03 14.33 8.64
CA ASP A 93 12.16 15.16 8.23
C ASP A 93 11.86 16.68 8.27
N ASN A 94 10.58 17.07 8.22
CA ASN A 94 10.18 18.48 8.18
C ASN A 94 9.21 18.82 9.32
N ILE A 95 9.65 19.67 10.26
CA ILE A 95 8.81 20.17 11.37
C ILE A 95 7.58 20.91 10.83
N GLY A 96 7.72 21.64 9.71
CA GLY A 96 6.60 22.35 9.07
C GLY A 96 5.53 21.43 8.49
N ALA A 97 5.84 20.16 8.21
CA ALA A 97 4.86 19.16 7.80
C ALA A 97 4.04 18.62 8.99
N ARG A 98 4.43 18.91 10.23
CA ARG A 98 3.71 18.52 11.46
C ARG A 98 2.60 19.54 11.73
N SER A 99 1.54 19.45 10.94
CA SER A 99 0.44 20.43 10.89
C SER A 99 -0.42 20.50 12.16
N THR A 100 -0.32 19.52 13.06
CA THR A 100 -1.12 19.46 14.29
C THR A 100 -0.24 19.47 15.53
N GLY A 101 -0.77 20.00 16.64
CA GLY A 101 -0.05 20.01 17.92
C GLY A 101 0.31 18.60 18.43
N LEU A 102 -0.51 17.59 18.09
CA LEU A 102 -0.20 16.19 18.39
C LEU A 102 1.02 15.70 17.62
N LEU A 103 1.08 15.94 16.31
CA LEU A 103 2.22 15.55 15.48
C LEU A 103 3.51 16.25 15.95
N GLN A 104 3.43 17.55 16.26
CA GLN A 104 4.56 18.32 16.79
C GLN A 104 5.07 17.74 18.11
N LYS A 105 4.18 17.42 19.05
CA LYS A 105 4.54 16.85 20.35
C LYS A 105 5.16 15.45 20.21
N VAL A 106 4.54 14.59 19.43
CA VAL A 106 4.96 13.18 19.27
C VAL A 106 6.29 13.08 18.54
N PHE A 107 6.43 13.73 17.39
CA PHE A 107 7.67 13.69 16.62
C PHE A 107 8.75 14.61 17.19
N GLY A 108 8.38 15.68 17.90
CA GLY A 108 9.33 16.48 18.68
C GLY A 108 9.97 15.68 19.81
N TYR A 109 9.20 14.84 20.52
CA TYR A 109 9.77 13.88 21.47
C TYR A 109 10.73 12.90 20.78
N ALA A 110 10.35 12.36 19.61
CA ALA A 110 11.21 11.46 18.86
C ALA A 110 12.55 12.09 18.44
N ASP A 111 12.53 13.37 18.04
CA ASP A 111 13.74 14.11 17.67
C ASP A 111 14.72 14.26 18.84
N THR A 112 14.21 14.43 20.07
CA THR A 112 15.09 14.48 21.28
C THR A 112 15.68 13.12 21.69
N LYS A 113 15.23 12.04 21.06
CA LYS A 113 15.65 10.66 21.37
C LYS A 113 16.56 10.05 20.31
N LYS A 114 16.83 10.77 19.21
CA LYS A 114 17.89 10.46 18.24
C LYS A 114 19.24 10.93 18.77
#